data_AF-A0A7C2NK89-F1
#
_entry.id   AF-A0A7C2NK89-F1
#
_cell.length_a   1.000
_cell.length_b   1.000
_cell.length_c   1.000
_cell.angle_alpha   90.00
_cell.angle_beta   90.00
_cell.angle_gamma   90.00
#
_symmetry.space_group_name_H-M   'P 1'
#
loop_
_entity.id
_entity.type
_entity.pdbx_description
1 polymer ?
#
loop_
_entity_poly.entity_id
_entity_poly.type
_entity_poly.pdbx_seq_one_letter_code
_entity_poly.pdbx_strand_id
1 'polypeptide(L)'
;MAAGPRTVPRAHFSAPNGCRNLTVLGYPAAGFPRVLPLTRFCPFEPRTDCLGEAVPQRSKLALRDHPKAKRDAIKWRMKKGQAVTPADLGDPTADTDYELCVYVEAGDVCWLVLHPDALAGSGWAARRNGFRFRMKKGLHPEGLRRLRLRTGADGKARIVLRGGGEQLGLRALPLPDGAAVLVQLYNGIGQCWSTEFGQEPAQTTPKRFRDRSD
;
A
#
# COMPACT_ATOMS: atom_id res chain seq x y z
N MET A 1 -1.45 -39.83 -19.40
CA MET A 1 -1.94 -38.47 -19.72
C MET A 1 -1.86 -37.64 -18.45
N ALA A 2 -0.77 -36.91 -18.26
CA ALA A 2 -0.59 -36.06 -17.08
C ALA A 2 -1.25 -34.71 -17.35
N ALA A 3 -2.28 -34.37 -16.57
CA ALA A 3 -2.87 -33.04 -16.58
C ALA A 3 -1.81 -32.03 -16.12
N GLY A 4 -1.35 -31.17 -17.03
CA GLY A 4 -0.49 -30.05 -16.66
C GLY A 4 -1.19 -29.14 -15.65
N PRO A 5 -0.45 -28.44 -14.78
CA PRO A 5 -1.05 -27.52 -13.82
C PRO A 5 -1.83 -26.46 -14.60
N ARG A 6 -3.15 -26.38 -14.34
CA ARG A 6 -4.00 -25.32 -14.86
C ARG A 6 -3.44 -24.00 -14.35
N THR A 7 -2.77 -23.25 -15.21
CA THR A 7 -2.45 -21.85 -14.99
C THR A 7 -3.78 -21.11 -14.91
N VAL A 8 -4.26 -20.87 -13.68
CA VAL A 8 -5.36 -19.94 -13.44
C VAL A 8 -4.89 -18.58 -13.98
N PRO A 9 -5.58 -17.95 -14.93
CA PRO A 9 -5.18 -16.64 -15.43
C PRO A 9 -5.11 -15.68 -14.24
N ARG A 10 -3.97 -14.97 -14.11
CA ARG A 10 -3.72 -13.95 -13.09
C ARG A 10 -4.85 -12.92 -13.15
N ALA A 11 -5.61 -12.79 -12.07
CA ALA A 11 -6.51 -11.66 -11.91
C ALA A 11 -5.64 -10.43 -11.63
N HIS A 12 -5.37 -9.64 -12.67
CA HIS A 12 -4.78 -8.32 -12.50
C HIS A 12 -5.81 -7.41 -11.85
N PHE A 13 -5.35 -6.57 -10.92
CA PHE A 13 -6.20 -5.52 -10.36
C PHE A 13 -6.66 -4.59 -11.49
N SER A 14 -7.96 -4.57 -11.78
CA SER A 14 -8.46 -3.98 -13.03
C SER A 14 -9.16 -2.64 -12.82
N ALA A 15 -9.72 -2.37 -11.65
CA ALA A 15 -10.51 -1.19 -11.28
C ALA A 15 -11.36 -0.63 -12.46
N PRO A 16 -12.19 -1.45 -13.13
CA PRO A 16 -12.79 -1.10 -14.42
C PRO A 16 -13.73 0.11 -14.37
N ASN A 17 -14.15 0.54 -13.16
CA ASN A 17 -15.03 1.68 -12.91
C ASN A 17 -14.41 2.71 -11.95
N GLY A 18 -13.08 2.68 -11.76
CA GLY A 18 -12.36 3.42 -10.73
C GLY A 18 -12.67 2.95 -9.30
N CYS A 19 -11.87 3.39 -8.32
CA CYS A 19 -12.08 3.02 -6.91
C CYS A 19 -13.11 3.94 -6.26
N ARG A 20 -14.39 3.56 -6.42
CA ARG A 20 -15.57 4.28 -5.92
C ARG A 20 -15.55 4.52 -4.41
N ASN A 21 -16.06 5.68 -4.02
CA ASN A 21 -16.38 5.95 -2.63
C ASN A 21 -17.52 5.00 -2.19
N LEU A 22 -17.32 4.23 -1.13
CA LEU A 22 -18.27 3.23 -0.61
C LEU A 22 -19.67 3.82 -0.33
N THR A 23 -19.79 5.14 -0.12
CA THR A 23 -21.08 5.81 0.09
C THR A 23 -21.99 5.76 -1.14
N VAL A 24 -21.43 5.63 -2.35
CA VAL A 24 -22.19 5.56 -3.61
C VAL A 24 -22.82 4.18 -3.82
N LEU A 25 -22.33 3.16 -3.12
CA LEU A 25 -22.75 1.76 -3.30
C LEU A 25 -23.82 1.30 -2.30
N GLY A 26 -24.42 2.21 -1.54
CA GLY A 26 -25.54 1.89 -0.65
C GLY A 26 -25.21 0.99 0.56
N TYR A 27 -23.93 0.66 0.77
CA TYR A 27 -23.49 0.04 2.03
C TYR A 27 -23.73 1.04 3.17
N PRO A 28 -24.33 0.61 4.31
CA PRO A 28 -24.44 1.48 5.46
C PRO A 28 -23.03 1.95 5.76
N ALA A 29 -22.83 3.27 5.79
CA ALA A 29 -21.58 3.89 6.15
C ALA A 29 -21.23 3.40 7.56
N ALA A 30 -20.54 2.28 7.67
CA ALA A 30 -20.07 1.69 8.90
C ALA A 30 -18.92 2.57 9.41
N GLY A 31 -19.24 3.80 9.79
CA GLY A 31 -18.32 4.76 10.36
C GLY A 31 -17.27 5.33 9.43
N PHE A 32 -17.45 5.32 8.10
CA PHE A 32 -16.62 6.13 7.21
C PHE A 32 -17.09 7.59 7.29
N PRO A 33 -16.25 8.54 7.75
CA PRO A 33 -16.63 9.95 7.83
C PRO A 33 -17.02 10.47 6.44
N ARG A 34 -18.08 11.29 6.40
CA ARG A 34 -18.67 11.93 5.20
C ARG A 34 -17.78 12.97 4.51
N VAL A 35 -16.47 12.86 4.63
CA VAL A 35 -15.50 13.70 3.95
C VAL A 35 -14.64 12.74 3.17
N LEU A 36 -14.55 12.89 1.84
CA LEU A 36 -13.42 12.34 1.08
C LEU A 36 -12.18 12.66 1.93
N PRO A 37 -11.36 11.69 2.38
CA PRO A 37 -10.09 12.07 2.96
C PRO A 37 -9.40 12.95 1.90
N LEU A 38 -8.92 14.12 2.30
CA LEU A 38 -8.08 14.97 1.47
C LEU A 38 -6.76 14.22 1.25
N THR A 39 -6.79 13.11 0.53
CA THR A 39 -5.60 12.40 0.11
C THR A 39 -4.86 13.32 -0.82
N ARG A 40 -3.57 13.51 -0.58
CA ARG A 40 -2.76 14.46 -1.34
C ARG A 40 -2.37 13.88 -2.69
N PHE A 41 -2.09 12.59 -2.72
CA PHE A 41 -1.57 11.88 -3.87
C PHE A 41 -2.31 10.60 -4.21
N CYS A 42 -3.21 10.07 -3.38
CA CYS A 42 -3.99 8.89 -3.75
C CYS A 42 -5.07 9.25 -4.79
N PRO A 43 -4.92 8.89 -6.07
CA PRO A 43 -5.98 9.11 -7.04
C PRO A 43 -7.17 8.20 -6.75
N PHE A 44 -8.32 8.60 -7.28
CA PHE A 44 -9.52 7.77 -7.32
C PHE A 44 -9.32 6.51 -8.19
N GLU A 45 -8.57 6.64 -9.29
CA GLU A 45 -8.18 5.53 -10.14
C GLU A 45 -6.69 5.22 -9.91
N PRO A 46 -6.36 4.04 -9.37
CA PRO A 46 -4.97 3.66 -9.15
C PRO A 46 -4.20 3.67 -10.47
N ARG A 47 -2.99 4.22 -10.44
CA ARG A 47 -2.14 4.33 -11.64
C ARG A 47 -1.68 2.98 -12.15
N THR A 48 -1.56 2.81 -13.46
CA THR A 48 -1.07 1.57 -14.09
C THR A 48 0.39 1.66 -14.53
N ASP A 49 1.01 2.83 -14.43
CA ASP A 49 2.36 3.14 -14.88
C ASP A 49 3.40 3.23 -13.73
N CYS A 50 3.02 2.80 -12.52
CA CYS A 50 3.93 2.80 -11.38
C CYS A 50 5.05 1.75 -11.50
N LEU A 51 6.21 2.07 -10.92
CA LEU A 51 7.33 1.14 -10.84
C LEU A 51 6.99 -0.06 -9.95
N GLY A 52 6.90 -1.23 -10.55
CA GLY A 52 6.52 -2.48 -9.90
C GLY A 52 7.70 -3.32 -9.46
N GLU A 53 7.47 -4.63 -9.40
CA GLU A 53 8.49 -5.62 -9.11
C GLU A 53 9.28 -6.01 -10.35
N ALA A 54 10.60 -6.10 -10.23
CA ALA A 54 11.45 -6.74 -11.23
C ALA A 54 11.49 -8.27 -11.07
N VAL A 55 11.16 -8.78 -9.88
CA VAL A 55 11.08 -10.22 -9.61
C VAL A 55 9.75 -10.51 -8.93
N PRO A 56 8.84 -11.26 -9.57
CA PRO A 56 7.54 -11.62 -9.01
C PRO A 56 7.64 -12.29 -7.64
N GLN A 57 6.58 -12.20 -6.83
CA GLN A 57 6.49 -12.95 -5.57
C GLN A 57 7.57 -12.58 -4.54
N ARG A 58 8.14 -11.37 -4.60
CA ARG A 58 9.19 -10.92 -3.66
C ARG A 58 8.71 -9.83 -2.73
N SER A 59 7.50 -9.35 -2.90
CA SER A 59 6.86 -8.39 -2.03
C SER A 59 5.87 -9.07 -1.10
N LYS A 60 5.58 -8.40 0.02
CA LYS A 60 4.68 -8.92 1.06
C LYS A 60 3.87 -7.79 1.67
N LEU A 61 2.58 -8.03 1.85
CA LEU A 61 1.69 -7.19 2.63
C LEU A 61 1.21 -7.96 3.87
N ALA A 62 1.08 -7.25 4.98
CA ALA A 62 0.40 -7.74 6.16
C ALA A 62 -0.38 -6.59 6.79
N LEU A 63 -1.70 -6.77 6.88
CA LEU A 63 -2.61 -5.91 7.62
C LEU A 63 -3.08 -6.67 8.86
N ARG A 64 -3.23 -5.95 9.96
CA ARG A 64 -3.77 -6.49 11.21
C ARG A 64 -4.60 -5.43 11.91
N ASP A 65 -5.88 -5.72 12.01
CA ASP A 65 -6.80 -5.09 12.95
C ASP A 65 -6.77 -5.92 14.25
N HIS A 66 -6.55 -5.27 15.38
CA HIS A 66 -6.39 -5.92 16.66
C HIS A 66 -7.45 -5.39 17.66
N PRO A 67 -8.10 -6.24 18.47
CA PRO A 67 -9.16 -5.81 19.41
C PRO A 67 -8.75 -4.65 20.34
N LYS A 68 -7.45 -4.62 20.68
CA LYS A 68 -6.78 -3.43 21.21
C LYS A 68 -6.19 -2.62 20.05
N ALA A 69 -6.88 -1.58 19.57
CA ALA A 69 -6.51 -0.78 18.40
C ALA A 69 -5.07 -0.25 18.44
N LYS A 70 -4.53 0.03 19.63
CA LYS A 70 -3.09 0.34 19.83
C LYS A 70 -2.12 -0.71 19.27
N ARG A 71 -2.57 -1.92 18.94
CA ARG A 71 -1.75 -3.02 18.37
C ARG A 71 -2.01 -3.25 16.88
N ASP A 72 -2.80 -2.41 16.24
CA ASP A 72 -2.99 -2.41 14.79
C ASP A 72 -1.66 -2.23 14.09
N ALA A 73 -1.56 -2.82 12.90
CA ALA A 73 -0.31 -2.82 12.16
C ALA A 73 -0.53 -3.00 10.66
N ILE A 74 0.20 -2.19 9.89
CA ILE A 74 0.51 -2.46 8.49
C ILE A 74 2.01 -2.73 8.34
N LYS A 75 2.33 -3.68 7.47
CA LYS A 75 3.68 -3.93 7.00
C LYS A 75 3.65 -4.28 5.52
N TRP A 76 4.14 -3.35 4.71
CA TRP A 76 4.39 -3.57 3.29
C TRP A 76 5.89 -3.59 3.02
N ARG A 77 6.31 -4.51 2.15
CA ARG A 77 7.70 -4.69 1.75
C ARG A 77 7.77 -5.02 0.28
N MET A 78 8.40 -4.16 -0.50
CA MET A 78 8.91 -4.46 -1.84
C MET A 78 10.41 -4.72 -1.77
N LYS A 79 10.85 -5.94 -2.11
CA LYS A 79 12.27 -6.35 -1.93
C LYS A 79 13.08 -6.42 -3.21
N LYS A 80 12.42 -6.52 -4.35
CA LYS A 80 13.00 -6.73 -5.68
C LYS A 80 12.26 -5.86 -6.70
N GLY A 81 12.24 -4.55 -6.43
CA GLY A 81 11.62 -3.58 -7.34
C GLY A 81 12.38 -3.41 -8.65
N GLN A 82 11.72 -2.83 -9.63
CA GLN A 82 12.35 -2.26 -10.83
C GLN A 82 13.42 -1.23 -10.46
N ALA A 83 14.23 -0.83 -11.44
CA ALA A 83 15.28 0.14 -11.26
C ALA A 83 14.72 1.45 -10.70
N VAL A 84 15.40 1.96 -9.66
CA VAL A 84 15.07 3.24 -9.02
C VAL A 84 16.36 4.03 -8.87
N THR A 85 16.40 5.20 -9.50
CA THR A 85 17.47 6.19 -9.41
C THR A 85 17.26 7.11 -8.20
N PRO A 86 18.29 7.86 -7.76
CA PRO A 86 18.09 8.90 -6.75
C PRO A 86 17.08 9.98 -7.17
N ALA A 87 17.02 10.33 -8.47
CA ALA A 87 16.11 11.36 -8.97
C ALA A 87 14.64 10.95 -8.80
N ASP A 88 14.31 9.67 -9.03
CA ASP A 88 12.97 9.12 -8.85
C ASP A 88 12.45 9.29 -7.41
N LEU A 89 13.36 9.41 -6.42
CA LEU A 89 12.99 9.58 -5.02
C LEU A 89 12.80 11.05 -4.60
N GLY A 90 13.24 12.02 -5.39
CA GLY A 90 13.35 13.42 -4.95
C GLY A 90 14.17 13.57 -3.65
N ASP A 91 13.91 14.65 -2.90
CA ASP A 91 14.50 14.89 -1.58
C ASP A 91 13.42 15.03 -0.49
N PRO A 92 13.05 13.92 0.19
CA PRO A 92 12.09 13.98 1.29
C PRO A 92 12.64 14.63 2.56
N THR A 93 13.93 14.98 2.61
CA THR A 93 14.46 15.78 3.71
C THR A 93 14.19 17.27 3.52
N ALA A 94 13.79 17.69 2.31
CA ALA A 94 13.52 19.07 1.95
C ALA A 94 12.07 19.29 1.49
N ASP A 95 11.65 18.64 0.39
CA ASP A 95 10.45 19.05 -0.35
C ASP A 95 9.60 17.90 -0.91
N THR A 96 10.08 16.67 -0.87
CA THR A 96 9.40 15.55 -1.51
C THR A 96 8.54 14.78 -0.52
N ASP A 97 7.25 15.09 -0.51
CA ASP A 97 6.25 14.37 0.27
C ASP A 97 5.97 12.98 -0.32
N TYR A 98 5.52 12.04 0.50
CA TYR A 98 5.10 10.70 0.10
C TYR A 98 3.74 10.34 0.69
N GLU A 99 2.96 9.52 0.00
CA GLU A 99 1.71 8.96 0.52
C GLU A 99 1.53 7.52 0.04
N LEU A 100 1.27 6.61 0.99
CA LEU A 100 0.88 5.24 0.68
C LEU A 100 -0.60 5.24 0.30
N CYS A 101 -1.02 4.40 -0.64
CA CYS A 101 -2.42 4.17 -0.97
C CYS A 101 -2.63 2.66 -1.05
N VAL A 102 -3.52 2.13 -0.20
CA VAL A 102 -3.89 0.71 -0.21
C VAL A 102 -5.32 0.61 -0.73
N TYR A 103 -5.46 0.09 -1.93
CA TYR A 103 -6.74 -0.15 -2.58
C TYR A 103 -7.14 -1.61 -2.44
N VAL A 104 -8.43 -1.84 -2.32
CA VAL A 104 -9.02 -3.17 -2.30
C VAL A 104 -10.09 -3.23 -3.36
N GLU A 105 -10.07 -4.30 -4.15
CA GLU A 105 -11.06 -4.63 -5.17
C GLU A 105 -11.71 -5.97 -4.83
N ALA A 106 -13.04 -6.03 -4.87
CA ALA A 106 -13.81 -7.26 -4.73
C ALA A 106 -15.02 -7.22 -5.66
N GLY A 107 -15.08 -8.13 -6.63
CA GLY A 107 -16.05 -8.04 -7.73
C GLY A 107 -15.86 -6.73 -8.50
N ASP A 108 -16.95 -5.98 -8.70
CA ASP A 108 -16.92 -4.70 -9.44
C ASP A 108 -16.68 -3.47 -8.55
N VAL A 109 -16.33 -3.69 -7.28
CA VAL A 109 -16.19 -2.64 -6.27
C VAL A 109 -14.73 -2.48 -5.90
N CYS A 110 -14.18 -1.27 -6.08
CA CYS A 110 -12.88 -0.88 -5.55
C CYS A 110 -12.97 0.31 -4.59
N TRP A 111 -12.18 0.33 -3.52
CA TRP A 111 -12.12 1.43 -2.56
C TRP A 111 -10.73 1.58 -1.92
N LEU A 112 -10.44 2.78 -1.42
CA LEU A 112 -9.23 3.10 -0.64
C LEU A 112 -9.42 2.69 0.82
N VAL A 113 -8.50 1.89 1.35
CA VAL A 113 -8.54 1.33 2.71
C VAL A 113 -7.62 2.06 3.69
N LEU A 114 -6.48 2.53 3.22
CA LEU A 114 -5.46 3.11 4.09
C LEU A 114 -4.56 4.05 3.28
N HIS A 115 -4.25 5.24 3.83
CA HIS A 115 -3.45 6.22 3.09
C HIS A 115 -2.42 7.08 3.87
N PRO A 116 -1.59 6.52 4.77
CA PRO A 116 -0.70 7.34 5.58
C PRO A 116 0.30 8.11 4.73
N ASP A 117 0.41 9.40 5.01
CA ASP A 117 1.42 10.28 4.46
C ASP A 117 2.78 10.17 5.18
N ALA A 118 3.79 10.73 4.54
CA ALA A 118 5.12 10.95 5.09
C ALA A 118 5.63 12.29 4.53
N LEU A 119 5.17 13.38 5.15
CA LEU A 119 5.54 14.73 4.75
C LEU A 119 7.05 14.95 4.83
N ALA A 120 7.57 15.81 3.96
CA ALA A 120 8.96 16.16 3.84
C ALA A 120 9.50 16.82 5.12
N GLY A 121 10.81 16.71 5.32
CA GLY A 121 11.51 17.27 6.48
C GLY A 121 11.50 16.33 7.69
N SER A 122 10.67 16.62 8.69
CA SER A 122 10.79 15.98 10.01
C SER A 122 10.60 14.46 9.95
N GLY A 123 11.51 13.73 10.60
CA GLY A 123 11.50 12.27 10.63
C GLY A 123 12.23 11.62 9.45
N TRP A 124 12.52 12.36 8.37
CA TRP A 124 13.35 11.92 7.27
C TRP A 124 14.85 12.07 7.55
N ALA A 125 15.63 11.25 6.85
CA ALA A 125 17.08 11.33 6.88
C ALA A 125 17.66 10.57 5.68
N ALA A 126 18.65 11.19 5.03
CA ALA A 126 19.42 10.58 3.96
C ALA A 126 20.21 9.34 4.43
N ARG A 127 20.42 8.42 3.51
CA ARG A 127 21.24 7.21 3.62
C ARG A 127 22.05 7.09 2.35
N ARG A 128 23.14 6.30 2.41
CA ARG A 128 24.02 6.04 1.26
C ARG A 128 23.27 5.72 -0.05
N ASN A 129 22.17 4.98 0.02
CA ASN A 129 21.39 4.52 -1.15
C ASN A 129 19.89 4.84 -1.02
N GLY A 130 19.52 6.02 -0.55
CA GLY A 130 18.11 6.47 -0.45
C GLY A 130 17.78 7.10 0.89
N PHE A 131 16.53 6.96 1.35
CA PHE A 131 16.02 7.72 2.49
C PHE A 131 15.35 6.83 3.55
N ARG A 132 15.24 7.36 4.76
CA ARG A 132 14.52 6.71 5.85
C ARG A 132 13.71 7.72 6.65
N PHE A 133 12.40 7.54 6.62
CA PHE A 133 11.47 8.13 7.58
C PHE A 133 11.38 7.29 8.86
N ARG A 134 11.30 7.93 10.02
CA ARG A 134 11.03 7.27 11.30
C ARG A 134 10.34 8.20 12.29
N MET A 135 9.20 7.75 12.83
CA MET A 135 8.54 8.34 13.99
C MET A 135 8.37 7.33 15.14
N LYS A 136 8.27 7.85 16.37
CA LYS A 136 7.88 7.02 17.52
C LYS A 136 6.42 6.60 17.35
N LYS A 137 6.07 5.46 17.94
CA LYS A 137 4.70 4.94 17.86
C LYS A 137 3.73 5.95 18.48
N GLY A 138 2.63 6.22 17.79
CA GLY A 138 1.58 7.13 18.26
C GLY A 138 1.87 8.62 18.06
N LEU A 139 3.01 9.00 17.48
CA LEU A 139 3.30 10.41 17.16
C LEU A 139 2.80 10.82 15.77
N HIS A 140 2.69 9.88 14.83
CA HIS A 140 2.18 10.17 13.50
C HIS A 140 0.64 10.18 13.50
N PRO A 141 -0.02 11.18 12.93
CA PRO A 141 -1.48 11.30 12.94
C PRO A 141 -2.18 10.11 12.26
N GLU A 142 -1.57 9.55 11.22
CA GLU A 142 -2.08 8.39 10.48
C GLU A 142 -1.31 7.09 10.81
N GLY A 143 -0.54 7.07 11.90
CA GLY A 143 0.09 5.85 12.39
C GLY A 143 1.28 5.34 11.59
N LEU A 144 1.81 6.11 10.62
CA LEU A 144 3.08 5.78 9.97
C LEU A 144 4.22 5.77 10.99
N ARG A 145 5.09 4.76 10.90
CA ARG A 145 6.23 4.63 11.83
C ARG A 145 7.57 4.58 11.12
N ARG A 146 7.62 3.95 9.95
CA ARG A 146 8.83 3.79 9.16
C ARG A 146 8.48 3.73 7.68
N LEU A 147 9.20 4.50 6.88
CA LEU A 147 9.30 4.32 5.44
C LEU A 147 10.80 4.26 5.10
N ARG A 148 11.22 3.23 4.39
CA ARG A 148 12.58 3.10 3.87
C ARG A 148 12.50 3.00 2.37
N LEU A 149 13.19 3.92 1.72
CA LEU A 149 13.36 3.98 0.28
C LEU A 149 14.80 3.60 -0.02
N ARG A 150 14.99 2.67 -0.96
CA ARG A 150 16.33 2.27 -1.38
C ARG A 150 16.38 2.18 -2.89
N THR A 151 17.30 2.95 -3.46
CA THR A 151 17.65 2.95 -4.89
C THR A 151 18.38 1.66 -5.29
N GLY A 152 18.46 1.44 -6.59
CA GLY A 152 19.28 0.39 -7.20
C GLY A 152 18.74 0.00 -8.58
N ALA A 153 19.56 -0.70 -9.35
CA ALA A 153 19.14 -1.34 -10.60
C ALA A 153 18.02 -2.37 -10.37
N ASP A 154 17.48 -2.93 -11.45
CA ASP A 154 16.45 -3.97 -11.41
C ASP A 154 16.77 -5.09 -10.40
N GLY A 155 15.77 -5.43 -9.59
CA GLY A 155 15.88 -6.43 -8.54
C GLY A 155 16.73 -6.00 -7.34
N LYS A 156 17.13 -4.72 -7.25
CA LYS A 156 17.90 -4.17 -6.12
C LYS A 156 17.19 -3.05 -5.38
N ALA A 157 16.24 -2.35 -6.02
CA ALA A 157 15.39 -1.36 -5.37
C ALA A 157 14.52 -2.00 -4.28
N ARG A 158 14.28 -1.26 -3.19
CA ARG A 158 13.48 -1.74 -2.05
C ARG A 158 12.67 -0.63 -1.42
N ILE A 159 11.42 -0.96 -1.09
CA ILE A 159 10.53 -0.11 -0.28
C ILE A 159 10.08 -0.91 0.93
N VAL A 160 10.16 -0.32 2.12
CA VAL A 160 9.64 -0.94 3.35
C VAL A 160 8.86 0.08 4.13
N LEU A 161 7.55 -0.14 4.23
CA LEU A 161 6.65 0.66 5.04
C LEU A 161 6.18 -0.13 6.26
N ARG A 162 6.11 0.55 7.41
CA ARG A 162 5.48 0.04 8.62
C ARG A 162 4.68 1.15 9.28
N GLY A 163 3.45 0.82 9.62
CA GLY A 163 2.58 1.64 10.46
C GLY A 163 2.07 0.84 11.66
N GLY A 164 1.43 1.51 12.61
CA GLY A 164 0.76 0.85 13.70
C GLY A 164 0.26 1.78 14.78
N GLY A 165 -0.72 1.30 15.54
CA GLY A 165 -1.50 2.11 16.47
C GLY A 165 -2.89 2.39 15.94
N GLU A 166 -3.75 2.87 16.82
CA GLU A 166 -5.15 3.17 16.53
C GLU A 166 -5.32 4.24 15.44
N GLN A 167 -4.29 5.05 15.24
CA GLN A 167 -4.19 6.05 14.17
C GLN A 167 -4.28 5.47 12.75
N LEU A 168 -4.01 4.17 12.58
CA LEU A 168 -4.18 3.53 11.28
C LEU A 168 -5.64 3.41 10.86
N GLY A 169 -6.59 3.43 11.81
CA GLY A 169 -8.01 3.35 11.49
C GLY A 169 -8.40 2.15 10.61
N LEU A 170 -7.79 0.97 10.82
CA LEU A 170 -7.96 -0.25 10.00
C LEU A 170 -9.36 -0.91 10.15
N ARG A 171 -10.43 -0.13 9.99
CA ARG A 171 -11.83 -0.59 10.04
C ARG A 171 -12.27 -1.35 8.79
N ALA A 172 -11.40 -1.44 7.79
CA ALA A 172 -11.68 -2.12 6.53
C ALA A 172 -11.50 -3.66 6.58
N LEU A 173 -11.07 -4.24 7.71
CA LEU A 173 -10.97 -5.70 7.86
C LEU A 173 -12.27 -6.29 8.45
N PRO A 174 -12.70 -7.51 8.03
CA PRO A 174 -12.10 -8.34 6.97
C PRO A 174 -12.20 -7.72 5.58
N LEU A 175 -11.23 -8.03 4.73
CA LEU A 175 -11.42 -7.88 3.29
C LEU A 175 -12.41 -8.96 2.81
N PRO A 176 -13.31 -8.67 1.86
CA PRO A 176 -14.20 -9.68 1.29
C PRO A 176 -13.42 -10.88 0.72
N ASP A 177 -14.07 -12.04 0.69
CA ASP A 177 -13.49 -13.23 0.07
C ASP A 177 -13.22 -12.97 -1.43
N GLY A 178 -12.05 -13.40 -1.91
CA GLY A 178 -11.60 -13.15 -3.28
C GLY A 178 -11.18 -11.71 -3.56
N ALA A 179 -11.05 -10.85 -2.54
CA ALA A 179 -10.58 -9.49 -2.73
C ALA A 179 -9.11 -9.42 -3.17
N ALA A 180 -8.83 -8.62 -4.19
CA ALA A 180 -7.49 -8.24 -4.60
C ALA A 180 -7.06 -6.96 -3.87
N VAL A 181 -5.76 -6.84 -3.58
CA VAL A 181 -5.18 -5.66 -2.94
C VAL A 181 -4.11 -5.06 -3.83
N LEU A 182 -4.22 -3.76 -4.11
CA LEU A 182 -3.19 -2.99 -4.78
C LEU A 182 -2.57 -2.00 -3.78
N VAL A 183 -1.26 -2.06 -3.63
CA VAL A 183 -0.52 -1.10 -2.81
C VAL A 183 0.29 -0.20 -3.72
N GLN A 184 0.08 1.10 -3.59
CA GLN A 184 0.87 2.11 -4.30
C GLN A 184 1.50 3.10 -3.33
N LEU A 185 2.71 3.53 -3.63
CA LEU A 185 3.36 4.65 -2.95
C LEU A 185 3.55 5.74 -3.98
N TYR A 186 3.07 6.94 -3.68
CA TYR A 186 3.20 8.13 -4.51
C TYR A 186 4.17 9.10 -3.86
N ASN A 187 4.81 9.94 -4.66
CA ASN A 187 5.56 11.09 -4.16
C ASN A 187 5.16 12.40 -4.85
N GLY A 188 5.58 13.51 -4.24
CA GLY A 188 5.25 14.87 -4.68
C GLY A 188 5.82 15.29 -6.04
N ILE A 189 6.71 14.49 -6.64
CA ILE A 189 7.28 14.75 -7.98
C ILE A 189 6.62 13.90 -9.08
N GLY A 190 5.53 13.20 -8.75
CA GLY A 190 4.75 12.41 -9.72
C GLY A 190 5.29 11.00 -9.98
N GLN A 191 6.29 10.54 -9.23
CA GLN A 191 6.73 9.15 -9.27
C GLN A 191 5.83 8.26 -8.38
N CYS A 192 5.62 7.02 -8.80
CA CYS A 192 4.96 6.03 -7.96
C CYS A 192 5.57 4.63 -8.08
N TRP A 193 5.26 3.79 -7.09
CA TRP A 193 5.64 2.38 -7.01
C TRP A 193 4.45 1.51 -6.65
N SER A 194 4.34 0.32 -7.23
CA SER A 194 3.17 -0.55 -7.06
C SER A 194 3.52 -1.97 -6.63
N THR A 195 2.58 -2.62 -5.96
CA THR A 195 2.58 -4.07 -5.72
C THR A 195 1.15 -4.59 -5.73
N GLU A 196 0.90 -5.59 -6.55
CA GLU A 196 -0.39 -6.29 -6.65
C GLU A 196 -0.39 -7.57 -5.81
N PHE A 197 -1.54 -7.86 -5.21
CA PHE A 197 -1.85 -9.03 -4.40
C PHE A 197 -3.24 -9.52 -4.82
N GLY A 198 -3.33 -10.22 -5.95
CA GLY A 198 -4.57 -10.67 -6.58
C GLY A 198 -4.77 -12.18 -6.60
N GLN A 199 -3.77 -12.98 -6.17
CA GLN A 199 -3.92 -14.42 -5.94
C GLN A 199 -4.59 -14.75 -4.60
N GLU A 200 -4.88 -16.04 -4.39
CA GLU A 200 -5.45 -16.52 -3.12
C GLU A 200 -4.51 -16.14 -1.95
N PRO A 201 -4.97 -15.27 -1.03
CA PRO A 201 -4.09 -14.70 -0.04
C PRO A 201 -3.65 -15.75 0.96
N ALA A 202 -2.37 -15.73 1.33
CA ALA A 202 -1.82 -16.67 2.31
C ALA A 202 -2.55 -16.66 3.68
N GLN A 203 -3.26 -15.57 4.01
CA GLN A 203 -4.18 -15.50 5.14
C GLN A 203 -5.20 -14.37 4.94
N THR A 204 -6.49 -14.68 4.96
CA THR A 204 -7.57 -13.70 5.16
C THR A 204 -8.44 -14.11 6.36
N THR A 205 -8.65 -13.21 7.30
CA THR A 205 -9.56 -13.39 8.46
C THR A 205 -10.17 -12.05 8.83
N PRO A 206 -11.23 -12.00 9.68
CA PRO A 206 -11.80 -10.76 10.19
C PRO A 206 -10.82 -9.73 10.76
N LYS A 207 -9.60 -10.15 11.12
CA LYS A 207 -8.61 -9.32 11.81
C LYS A 207 -7.27 -9.26 11.09
N ARG A 208 -7.09 -10.02 10.00
CA ARG A 208 -5.78 -10.19 9.37
C ARG A 208 -5.91 -10.37 7.87
N PHE A 209 -5.04 -9.68 7.16
CA PHE A 209 -4.72 -10.00 5.78
C PHE A 209 -3.21 -10.19 5.69
N ARG A 210 -2.75 -11.25 5.03
CA ARG A 210 -1.34 -11.42 4.68
C ARG A 210 -1.23 -12.06 3.33
N ASP A 211 -0.35 -11.48 2.54
CA ASP A 211 -0.09 -12.03 1.23
C ASP A 211 1.33 -11.77 0.73
N ARG A 212 1.69 -12.53 -0.30
CA ARG A 212 2.84 -12.34 -1.16
C ARG A 212 2.33 -11.79 -2.48
N SER A 213 3.07 -10.86 -3.05
CA SER A 213 2.68 -10.26 -4.31
C SER A 213 2.67 -11.26 -5.44
N ASP A 214 1.97 -10.94 -6.53
CA ASP A 214 1.76 -11.87 -7.62
C ASP A 214 3.03 -12.23 -8.40
#